data_AF-A0A2V6PF97-F1
#
_entry.id   AF-A0A2V6PF97-F1
#
_cell.length_a   1.000
_cell.length_b   1.000
_cell.length_c   1.000
_cell.angle_alpha   90.00
_cell.angle_beta   90.00
_cell.angle_gamma   90.00
#
_symmetry.space_group_name_H-M   'P 1'
#
loop_
_entity.id
_entity.type
_entity.pdbx_description
1 polymer ?
#
loop_
_entity_poly.entity_id
_entity_poly.type
_entity_poly.pdbx_seq_one_letter_code
_entity_poly.pdbx_strand_id
1 'polypeptide(L)'
;MIQLFIKPPLQPKKDDASPQGSWLMIVGAFFLAGSLMLAGERQTGDGFSSAPVQVPSVGKPGFARLPPSVTGITFTNFIPEQRHLTNQMLLNGSGVAAGDVDGDGLVDLFFCHLGGPSALYRNLGNW
;
A
#
# COMPACT_ATOMS: atom_id res chain seq x y z
N MET A 1 12.24 4.62 1.61
CA MET A 1 11.18 4.26 0.65
C MET A 1 10.25 3.27 1.35
N ILE A 2 9.10 3.72 1.84
CA ILE A 2 8.17 2.88 2.60
C ILE A 2 7.24 2.19 1.57
N GLN A 3 7.27 0.86 1.52
CA GLN A 3 6.38 0.03 0.71
C GLN A 3 5.17 -0.35 1.58
N LEU A 4 3.99 0.19 1.26
CA LEU A 4 2.73 -0.15 1.91
C LEU A 4 2.10 -1.35 1.18
N PHE A 5 2.05 -2.51 1.82
CA PHE A 5 1.36 -3.69 1.30
C PHE A 5 -0.11 -3.66 1.69
N ILE A 6 -1.01 -3.46 0.73
CA ILE A 6 -2.46 -3.61 0.92
C ILE A 6 -2.83 -5.07 0.65
N LYS A 7 -3.37 -5.76 1.67
CA LYS A 7 -3.89 -7.11 1.55
C LYS A 7 -5.26 -7.05 0.83
N PRO A 8 -5.49 -7.85 -0.23
CA PRO A 8 -6.80 -7.86 -0.89
C PRO A 8 -7.90 -8.42 0.02
N PRO A 9 -9.17 -8.02 -0.18
CA PRO A 9 -10.28 -8.44 0.67
C PRO A 9 -10.54 -9.95 0.59
N LEU A 10 -10.93 -10.54 1.72
CA LEU A 10 -11.32 -11.95 1.84
C LEU A 10 -12.59 -12.19 1.03
N GLN A 11 -12.57 -13.17 0.13
CA GLN A 11 -13.77 -13.57 -0.60
C GLN A 11 -14.76 -14.26 0.34
N PRO A 12 -16.08 -14.04 0.16
CA PRO A 12 -17.10 -14.66 0.99
C PRO A 12 -17.14 -16.18 0.78
N LYS A 13 -17.28 -16.89 1.90
CA LYS A 13 -17.41 -18.34 2.01
C LYS A 13 -18.77 -18.77 1.43
N LYS A 14 -18.76 -19.68 0.45
CA LYS A 14 -19.98 -20.29 -0.11
C LYS A 14 -20.23 -21.62 0.59
N ASP A 15 -21.28 -21.68 1.40
CA ASP A 15 -21.72 -22.90 2.10
C ASP A 15 -22.85 -23.54 1.28
N ASP A 16 -22.62 -24.75 0.72
CA ASP A 16 -23.50 -25.95 0.83
C ASP A 16 -23.25 -27.09 -0.20
N ALA A 17 -23.49 -28.31 0.31
CA ALA A 17 -23.38 -29.70 -0.19
C ALA A 17 -24.22 -30.03 -1.45
N SER A 18 -24.08 -31.09 -2.28
CA SER A 18 -23.25 -32.31 -2.44
C SER A 18 -23.61 -32.97 -3.82
N PRO A 19 -23.28 -34.24 -4.14
CA PRO A 19 -22.27 -34.67 -5.10
C PRO A 19 -22.83 -35.18 -6.44
N GLN A 20 -22.08 -35.07 -7.54
CA GLN A 20 -22.16 -35.97 -8.72
C GLN A 20 -21.14 -35.58 -9.81
N GLY A 21 -20.40 -36.56 -10.36
CA GLY A 21 -19.75 -36.44 -11.68
C GLY A 21 -18.24 -36.71 -11.73
N SER A 22 -17.88 -37.99 -11.72
CA SER A 22 -16.54 -38.59 -11.85
C SER A 22 -15.81 -38.37 -13.20
N TRP A 23 -15.76 -37.15 -13.74
CA TRP A 23 -15.14 -36.88 -15.06
C TRP A 23 -14.11 -35.72 -15.11
N LEU A 24 -13.80 -35.04 -14.00
CA LEU A 24 -12.89 -33.87 -13.99
C LEU A 24 -11.42 -34.15 -13.62
N MET A 25 -11.02 -35.40 -13.36
CA MET A 25 -9.69 -35.69 -12.78
C MET A 25 -8.50 -35.54 -13.76
N ILE A 26 -8.72 -35.29 -15.06
CA ILE A 26 -7.63 -35.22 -16.05
C ILE A 26 -7.32 -33.77 -16.50
N VAL A 27 -8.24 -32.81 -16.35
CA VAL A 27 -7.99 -31.40 -16.73
C VAL A 27 -7.42 -30.58 -15.56
N GLY A 28 -7.69 -30.98 -14.31
CA GLY A 28 -7.21 -30.28 -13.11
C GLY A 28 -5.69 -30.36 -12.86
N ALA A 29 -5.02 -31.39 -13.41
CA ALA A 29 -3.59 -31.59 -13.18
C ALA A 29 -2.69 -30.57 -13.91
N PHE A 30 -3.18 -29.95 -14.99
CA PHE A 30 -2.41 -28.95 -15.76
C PHE A 30 -2.58 -27.51 -15.26
N PHE A 31 -3.63 -27.20 -14.50
CA PHE A 31 -3.82 -25.86 -13.94
C PHE A 31 -3.20 -25.68 -12.55
N LEU A 32 -2.84 -26.76 -11.84
CA LEU A 32 -2.25 -26.69 -10.50
C LEU A 32 -0.72 -26.51 -10.51
N ALA A 33 -0.04 -26.71 -11.65
CA ALA A 33 1.42 -26.62 -11.74
C ALA A 33 1.94 -25.21 -12.07
N GLY A 34 1.08 -24.27 -12.50
CA GLY A 34 1.49 -22.99 -13.09
C GLY A 34 1.65 -21.81 -12.11
N SER A 35 1.28 -21.95 -10.85
CA SER A 35 1.16 -20.81 -9.91
C SER A 35 2.18 -20.81 -8.76
N LEU A 36 3.19 -21.70 -8.76
CA LEU A 36 4.06 -21.87 -7.59
C LEU A 36 5.39 -21.10 -7.60
N MET A 37 5.73 -20.32 -8.61
CA MET A 37 7.08 -19.74 -8.67
C MET A 37 7.08 -18.25 -9.02
N LEU A 38 6.84 -17.40 -8.01
CA LEU A 38 7.22 -15.98 -8.07
C LEU A 38 7.35 -15.31 -6.67
N ALA A 39 7.55 -16.08 -5.60
CA ALA A 39 8.01 -15.51 -4.34
C ALA A 39 9.55 -15.61 -4.31
N GLY A 40 10.24 -14.48 -4.40
CA GLY A 40 11.70 -14.43 -4.26
C GLY A 40 12.14 -15.07 -2.94
N GLU A 41 13.27 -15.77 -2.95
CA GLU A 41 13.77 -16.52 -1.79
C GLU A 41 13.93 -15.60 -0.58
N ARG A 42 13.16 -15.90 0.46
CA ARG A 42 13.04 -15.08 1.66
C ARG A 42 14.24 -15.37 2.57
N GLN A 43 15.08 -14.37 2.77
CA GLN A 43 16.20 -14.43 3.70
C GLN A 43 15.68 -14.13 5.11
N THR A 44 16.10 -14.94 6.08
CA THR A 44 15.69 -14.78 7.49
C THR A 44 16.96 -14.65 8.33
N GLY A 45 16.99 -13.66 9.21
CA GLY A 45 18.06 -13.46 10.20
C GLY A 45 17.45 -13.28 11.58
N ASP A 46 18.29 -13.05 12.59
CA ASP A 46 17.85 -12.89 13.98
C ASP A 46 16.92 -11.67 14.11
N GLY A 47 15.61 -11.93 14.21
CA GLY A 47 14.57 -10.91 14.40
C GLY A 47 14.11 -10.20 13.12
N PHE A 48 14.57 -10.58 11.93
CA PHE A 48 14.10 -9.99 10.68
C PHE A 48 13.95 -10.99 9.55
N SER A 49 13.17 -10.61 8.54
CA SER A 49 13.12 -11.33 7.28
C SER A 49 12.98 -10.37 6.11
N SER A 50 13.76 -10.61 5.06
CA SER A 50 13.83 -9.79 3.86
C SER A 50 13.66 -10.65 2.62
N ALA A 51 13.21 -10.03 1.52
CA ALA A 51 13.24 -10.64 0.20
C ALA A 51 13.64 -9.56 -0.80
N PRO A 52 14.45 -9.89 -1.83
CA PRO A 52 14.74 -8.95 -2.89
C PRO A 52 13.45 -8.60 -3.62
N VAL A 53 13.20 -7.30 -3.76
CA VAL A 53 12.07 -6.80 -4.56
C VAL A 53 12.43 -6.96 -6.03
N GLN A 54 11.70 -7.82 -6.75
CA GLN A 54 11.84 -7.91 -8.20
C GLN A 54 11.25 -6.64 -8.82
N VAL A 55 12.11 -5.77 -9.34
CA VAL A 55 11.70 -4.56 -10.06
C VAL A 55 11.60 -4.91 -11.54
N PRO A 56 10.41 -4.86 -12.17
CA PRO A 56 10.29 -5.12 -13.61
C PRO A 56 11.16 -4.15 -14.42
N SER A 57 11.99 -4.68 -15.32
CA SER A 57 12.81 -3.86 -16.25
C SER A 57 12.00 -3.26 -17.41
N VAL A 58 10.77 -3.73 -17.58
CA VAL A 58 9.81 -3.30 -18.60
C VAL A 58 8.45 -3.12 -17.94
N GLY A 59 7.78 -1.99 -18.21
CA GLY A 59 6.46 -1.69 -17.66
C GLY A 59 6.22 -0.20 -17.45
N LYS A 60 4.97 0.17 -17.13
CA LYS A 60 4.62 1.52 -16.70
C LYS A 60 5.00 1.69 -15.22
N PRO A 61 5.31 2.92 -14.75
CA PRO A 61 5.54 3.18 -13.34
C PRO A 61 4.40 2.59 -12.48
N GLY A 62 4.74 1.94 -11.37
CA GLY A 62 3.75 1.37 -10.45
C GLY A 62 2.87 2.40 -9.74
N PHE A 63 3.18 3.69 -9.91
CA PHE A 63 2.43 4.80 -9.33
C PHE A 63 2.12 5.84 -10.41
N ALA A 64 0.90 6.36 -10.38
CA ALA A 64 0.47 7.49 -11.18
C ALA A 64 0.30 8.71 -10.29
N ARG A 65 0.75 9.89 -10.76
CA ARG A 65 0.47 11.15 -10.09
C ARG A 65 -1.00 11.50 -10.29
N LEU A 66 -1.75 11.64 -9.19
CA LEU A 66 -3.11 12.15 -9.22
C LEU A 66 -3.14 13.64 -8.82
N PRO A 67 -3.96 14.47 -9.50
CA PRO A 67 -4.10 15.87 -9.12
C PRO A 67 -4.92 16.03 -7.82
N PRO A 68 -4.72 17.12 -7.05
CA PRO A 68 -5.51 17.41 -5.85
C PRO A 68 -7.02 17.43 -6.11
N SER A 69 -7.45 17.80 -7.32
CA SER A 69 -8.87 17.79 -7.73
C SER A 69 -9.50 16.40 -7.77
N VAL A 70 -8.68 15.34 -7.87
CA VAL A 70 -9.13 13.95 -7.84
C VAL A 70 -9.01 13.36 -6.44
N THR A 71 -7.93 13.66 -5.71
CA THR A 71 -7.68 13.07 -4.39
C THR A 71 -8.29 13.84 -3.23
N GLY A 72 -8.64 15.11 -3.43
CA GLY A 72 -9.01 16.04 -2.36
C GLY A 72 -7.82 16.47 -1.47
N ILE A 73 -6.61 15.99 -1.73
CA ILE A 73 -5.43 16.27 -0.89
C ILE A 73 -4.77 17.56 -1.37
N THR A 74 -4.91 18.64 -0.59
CA THR A 74 -4.34 19.98 -0.87
C THR A 74 -3.23 20.38 0.09
N PHE A 75 -2.78 19.47 0.95
CA PHE A 75 -1.76 19.74 1.97
C PHE A 75 -0.43 20.17 1.35
N THR A 76 0.21 21.17 1.95
CA THR A 76 1.59 21.57 1.64
C THR A 76 2.32 21.84 2.94
N ASN A 77 3.49 21.20 3.14
CA ASN A 77 4.38 21.54 4.24
C ASN A 77 5.15 22.82 3.88
N PHE A 78 4.57 23.98 4.20
CA PHE A 78 5.18 25.27 3.90
C PHE A 78 6.11 25.70 5.03
N ILE A 79 7.36 26.03 4.68
CA ILE A 79 8.37 26.53 5.62
C ILE A 79 8.76 27.94 5.20
N PRO A 80 8.47 28.98 6.02
CA PRO A 80 8.91 30.34 5.74
C PRO A 80 10.43 30.41 5.60
N GLU A 81 10.90 31.25 4.69
CA GLU A 81 12.32 31.37 4.33
C GLU A 81 13.22 31.59 5.55
N GLN A 82 12.77 32.47 6.46
CA GLN A 82 13.50 32.84 7.68
C GLN A 82 13.80 31.62 8.59
N ARG A 83 12.99 30.55 8.52
CA ARG A 83 13.12 29.37 9.39
C ARG A 83 14.17 28.39 8.89
N HIS A 84 14.38 28.26 7.58
CA HIS A 84 15.41 27.34 7.05
C HIS A 84 16.81 27.95 7.01
N LEU A 85 16.93 29.29 7.11
CA LEU A 85 18.22 29.97 7.30
C LEU A 85 18.84 29.65 8.66
N THR A 86 18.03 29.34 9.67
CA THR A 86 18.47 29.03 11.04
C THR A 86 18.42 27.54 11.37
N ASN A 87 17.60 26.75 10.66
CA ASN A 87 17.53 25.30 10.81
C ASN A 87 17.30 24.60 9.48
N GLN A 88 18.40 24.16 8.84
CA GLN A 88 18.33 23.45 7.56
C GLN A 88 17.67 22.06 7.66
N MET A 89 17.55 21.47 8.85
CA MET A 89 16.85 20.18 9.02
C MET A 89 15.36 20.26 8.69
N LEU A 90 14.77 21.46 8.70
CA LEU A 90 13.38 21.66 8.27
C LEU A 90 13.18 21.37 6.76
N LEU A 91 14.25 21.39 5.96
CA LEU A 91 14.21 21.10 4.53
C LEU A 91 14.22 19.60 4.21
N ASN A 92 14.53 18.75 5.20
CA ASN A 92 14.41 17.29 5.03
C ASN A 92 12.96 16.83 4.86
N GLY A 93 12.01 17.75 5.02
CA GLY A 93 10.59 17.49 4.90
C GLY A 93 9.99 17.01 6.21
N SER A 94 8.75 16.57 6.11
CA SER A 94 7.94 16.13 7.24
C SER A 94 7.45 14.70 7.04
N GLY A 95 6.93 14.09 8.10
CA GLY A 95 6.36 12.75 8.07
C GLY A 95 4.92 12.71 7.54
N VAL A 96 4.54 11.56 7.01
CA VAL A 96 3.16 11.14 6.77
C VAL A 96 2.93 9.82 7.48
N ALA A 97 1.78 9.66 8.11
CA ALA A 97 1.31 8.39 8.67
C ALA A 97 0.04 7.95 7.94
N ALA A 98 -0.12 6.64 7.78
CA ALA A 98 -1.31 6.03 7.21
C ALA A 98 -1.89 5.03 8.21
N GLY A 99 -3.19 5.10 8.45
CA GLY A 99 -3.87 4.24 9.41
C GLY A 99 -5.37 4.49 9.42
N ASP A 100 -6.13 3.53 9.89
CA ASP A 100 -7.58 3.64 10.10
C ASP A 100 -7.82 4.33 11.46
N VAL A 101 -8.17 5.62 11.44
CA VAL A 101 -8.24 6.44 12.67
C VAL A 101 -9.59 6.29 13.35
N ASP A 102 -10.66 6.00 12.61
CA ASP A 102 -12.03 5.93 13.12
C ASP A 102 -12.64 4.53 13.17
N GLY A 103 -11.92 3.53 12.67
CA GLY A 103 -12.30 2.12 12.73
C GLY A 103 -13.27 1.70 11.64
N ASP A 104 -13.43 2.46 10.55
CA ASP A 104 -14.31 2.12 9.44
C ASP A 104 -13.70 1.12 8.43
N GLY A 105 -12.43 0.74 8.64
CA GLY A 105 -11.68 -0.18 7.79
C GLY A 105 -11.05 0.49 6.57
N LEU A 106 -11.15 1.81 6.42
CA LEU A 106 -10.50 2.59 5.37
C LEU A 106 -9.24 3.26 5.92
N VAL A 107 -8.18 3.28 5.10
CA VAL A 107 -6.90 3.90 5.50
C VAL A 107 -6.99 5.41 5.32
N ASP A 108 -6.83 6.16 6.41
CA ASP A 108 -6.69 7.61 6.44
C ASP A 108 -5.22 8.03 6.34
N LEU A 109 -5.00 9.33 6.07
CA LEU A 109 -3.67 9.94 5.97
C LEU A 109 -3.51 11.12 6.94
N PHE A 110 -2.48 11.08 7.77
CA PHE A 110 -2.08 12.20 8.61
C PHE A 110 -0.77 12.82 8.12
N PHE A 111 -0.79 14.11 7.81
CA PHE A 111 0.35 14.87 7.35
C PHE A 111 0.87 15.78 8.47
N CYS A 112 2.15 15.61 8.81
CA CYS A 112 2.81 16.47 9.77
C CYS A 112 3.23 17.80 9.11
N HIS A 113 2.95 18.94 9.74
CA HIS A 113 3.41 20.24 9.24
C HIS A 113 4.47 20.83 10.19
N LEU A 114 5.61 21.29 9.65
CA LEU A 114 6.72 21.81 10.46
C LEU A 114 6.60 23.30 10.80
N GLY A 115 5.80 24.06 10.03
CA GLY A 115 5.57 25.50 10.19
C GLY A 115 4.16 25.94 10.59
N GLY A 116 3.27 25.02 11.01
CA GLY A 116 1.82 25.24 10.97
C GLY A 116 1.04 24.00 11.42
N PRO A 117 -0.30 23.98 11.26
CA PRO A 117 -1.12 22.84 11.69
C PRO A 117 -0.92 21.62 10.80
N SER A 118 -0.76 20.46 11.42
CA SER A 118 -0.86 19.16 10.77
C SER A 118 -2.31 18.88 10.32
N ALA A 119 -2.49 17.98 9.37
CA ALA A 119 -3.80 17.70 8.77
C ALA A 119 -4.09 16.19 8.72
N LEU A 120 -5.33 15.82 9.11
CA LEU A 120 -5.89 14.48 8.90
C LEU A 120 -6.83 14.51 7.69
N TYR A 121 -6.57 13.66 6.72
CA TYR A 121 -7.43 13.41 5.56
C TYR A 121 -8.11 12.07 5.78
N ARG A 122 -9.44 12.12 5.92
CA ARG A 122 -10.26 10.92 6.05
C ARG A 122 -10.57 10.32 4.69
N ASN A 123 -10.44 9.01 4.59
CA ASN A 123 -10.85 8.26 3.42
C ASN A 123 -12.34 7.94 3.51
N LEU A 124 -13.12 8.50 2.59
CA LEU A 124 -14.58 8.30 2.56
C LEU A 124 -15.03 7.20 1.57
N GLY A 125 -14.07 6.47 1.00
CA GLY A 125 -14.31 5.50 -0.06
C GLY A 125 -14.79 6.15 -1.36
N ASN A 126 -15.49 5.37 -2.20
CA ASN A 126 -16.18 5.82 -3.43
C ASN A 126 -15.31 6.54 -4.49
N TRP A 127 -14.03 6.19 -4.54
CA TRP A 127 -13.05 6.48 -5.59
C TRP A 127 -13.28 5.74 -6.91
#